data_AF-A0A7Z7LTD1-F1
#
_entry.id   AF-A0A7Z7LTD1-F1
#
_cell.length_a   1.000
_cell.length_b   1.000
_cell.length_c   1.000
_cell.angle_alpha   90.00
_cell.angle_beta   90.00
_cell.angle_gamma   90.00
#
_symmetry.space_group_name_H-M   'P 1'
#
loop_
_entity.id
_entity.type
_entity.pdbx_description
1 polymer ?
#
loop_
_entity_poly.entity_id
_entity_poly.type
_entity_poly.pdbx_seq_one_letter_code
_entity_poly.pdbx_strand_id
1 'polypeptide(L)'
;MILNRDYYQALWEKFENTKTLGHFKNNTSCLTTKLILEHYKNSKPIHFNFQNSKETTLEIAKHLFIECASDIYLNHYDLPNLKKGNKLRDNRKHLDGKKHDFIIKSIVNGLYWIEDIKNGAKSTIKYDELVKKFIPIGQGAKQGTLQGYKNFFADLHGDLKQDFTPTNFEQKTVFIAKKTLWDSLPDRNKIPCTYLPNPNEGCGLNPTKSIPALDDSLAYFTSKYEVCYSNILTKDEKVKTIIVFDTEADKIEQMLQDRTRFKFNLIIISNSASPIKNQSIPCWNWFKEEIEIVNAL
;
A
#
# COMPACT_ATOMS: atom_id res chain seq x y z
N MET A 1 -31.03 23.60 4.10
CA MET A 1 -30.55 22.90 2.89
C MET A 1 -31.61 21.86 2.53
N ILE A 2 -32.13 21.83 1.31
CA ILE A 2 -33.04 20.76 0.89
C ILE A 2 -32.16 19.58 0.48
N LEU A 3 -32.24 18.47 1.21
CA LEU A 3 -31.47 17.27 0.90
C LEU A 3 -32.14 16.55 -0.27
N ASN A 4 -31.38 16.30 -1.33
CA ASN A 4 -31.86 15.62 -2.52
C ASN A 4 -31.61 14.11 -2.39
N ARG A 5 -32.59 13.36 -1.87
CA ARG A 5 -32.48 11.91 -1.71
C ARG A 5 -32.28 11.19 -3.04
N ASP A 6 -32.96 11.63 -4.09
CA ASP A 6 -32.88 11.04 -5.43
C ASP A 6 -31.47 11.14 -6.00
N TYR A 7 -30.77 12.24 -5.71
CA TYR A 7 -29.35 12.38 -6.07
C TYR A 7 -28.47 11.30 -5.42
N TYR A 8 -28.59 11.08 -4.11
CA TYR A 8 -27.76 10.06 -3.44
C TYR A 8 -28.15 8.64 -3.85
N GLN A 9 -29.43 8.38 -4.13
CA GLN A 9 -29.90 7.11 -4.67
C GLN A 9 -29.26 6.83 -6.04
N ALA A 10 -29.35 7.78 -6.98
CA ALA A 10 -28.75 7.64 -8.31
C ALA A 10 -27.21 7.49 -8.23
N LEU A 11 -26.57 8.19 -7.29
CA LEU A 11 -25.15 8.04 -7.03
C LEU A 11 -24.80 6.65 -6.50
N TRP A 12 -25.59 6.11 -5.57
CA TRP A 12 -25.41 4.77 -5.03
C TRP A 12 -25.54 3.71 -6.14
N GLU A 13 -26.62 3.78 -6.92
CA GLU A 13 -26.88 2.88 -8.06
C GLU A 13 -25.75 2.90 -9.09
N LYS A 14 -25.18 4.08 -9.38
CA LYS A 14 -24.03 4.21 -10.29
C LYS A 14 -22.83 3.37 -9.83
N PHE A 15 -22.61 3.24 -8.53
CA PHE A 15 -21.45 2.55 -7.95
C PHE A 15 -21.77 1.18 -7.35
N GLU A 16 -23.03 0.74 -7.36
CA GLU A 16 -23.48 -0.52 -6.75
C GLU A 16 -22.63 -1.71 -7.20
N ASN A 17 -22.43 -1.83 -8.52
CA ASN A 17 -21.68 -2.92 -9.15
C ASN A 17 -20.15 -2.76 -9.11
N THR A 18 -19.63 -1.67 -8.54
CA THR A 18 -18.19 -1.50 -8.36
C THR A 18 -17.73 -2.42 -7.24
N LYS A 19 -16.91 -3.43 -7.58
CA LYS A 19 -16.36 -4.36 -6.59
C LYS A 19 -15.26 -3.70 -5.77
N THR A 20 -15.24 -4.04 -4.49
CA THR A 20 -14.22 -3.69 -3.50
C THR A 20 -13.74 -4.96 -2.82
N LEU A 21 -12.50 -4.96 -2.33
CA LEU A 21 -11.84 -6.12 -1.72
C LEU A 21 -12.26 -6.38 -0.26
N GLY A 22 -13.04 -5.48 0.34
CA GLY A 22 -13.50 -5.62 1.73
C GLY A 22 -14.97 -5.30 1.92
N HIS A 23 -15.49 -5.73 3.08
CA HIS A 23 -16.83 -5.41 3.56
C HIS A 23 -16.83 -4.13 4.39
N PHE A 24 -17.74 -3.22 4.08
CA PHE A 24 -17.92 -1.97 4.81
C PHE A 24 -19.02 -2.11 5.86
N LYS A 25 -18.86 -1.42 6.99
CA LYS A 25 -19.87 -1.32 8.05
C LYS A 25 -20.98 -0.34 7.71
N ASN A 26 -20.68 0.69 6.92
CA ASN A 26 -21.66 1.67 6.51
C ASN A 26 -21.50 2.03 5.03
N ASN A 27 -22.61 2.45 4.43
CA ASN A 27 -22.70 2.73 2.99
C ASN A 27 -21.92 3.98 2.61
N THR A 28 -21.81 4.96 3.49
CA THR A 28 -21.03 6.18 3.22
C THR A 28 -19.55 5.86 3.02
N SER A 29 -18.95 5.03 3.88
CA SER A 29 -17.58 4.54 3.75
C SER A 29 -17.41 3.77 2.43
N CYS A 30 -18.37 2.89 2.11
CA CYS A 30 -18.38 2.10 0.89
C CYS A 30 -18.39 2.99 -0.36
N LEU A 31 -19.39 3.87 -0.47
CA LEU A 31 -19.56 4.78 -1.59
C LEU A 31 -18.37 5.72 -1.75
N THR A 32 -17.91 6.33 -0.65
CA THR A 32 -16.75 7.23 -0.71
C THR A 32 -15.50 6.49 -1.14
N THR A 33 -15.29 5.26 -0.67
CA THR A 33 -14.14 4.46 -1.11
C THR A 33 -14.22 4.16 -2.61
N LYS A 34 -15.40 3.77 -3.11
CA LYS A 34 -15.62 3.54 -4.55
C LYS A 34 -15.34 4.78 -5.40
N LEU A 35 -15.80 5.95 -4.96
CA LEU A 35 -15.50 7.23 -5.60
C LEU A 35 -13.99 7.52 -5.60
N ILE A 36 -13.33 7.34 -4.46
CA ILE A 36 -11.87 7.52 -4.35
C ILE A 36 -11.13 6.58 -5.30
N LEU A 37 -11.56 5.32 -5.41
CA LEU A 37 -10.94 4.33 -6.31
C LEU A 37 -11.14 4.68 -7.79
N GLU A 38 -12.26 5.27 -8.18
CA GLU A 38 -12.46 5.79 -9.55
C GLU A 38 -11.44 6.91 -9.85
N HIS A 39 -11.25 7.85 -8.93
CA HIS A 39 -10.27 8.93 -9.06
C HIS A 39 -8.82 8.41 -9.05
N TYR A 40 -8.53 7.43 -8.19
CA TYR A 40 -7.25 6.74 -8.11
C TYR A 40 -6.88 6.09 -9.45
N LYS A 41 -7.80 5.31 -10.04
CA LYS A 41 -7.58 4.63 -11.34
C LYS A 41 -7.32 5.61 -12.47
N ASN A 42 -7.96 6.79 -12.43
CA ASN A 42 -7.83 7.82 -13.44
C ASN A 42 -6.70 8.84 -13.14
N SER A 43 -5.91 8.64 -12.08
CA SER A 43 -4.87 9.57 -11.62
C SER A 43 -5.37 11.02 -11.45
N LYS A 44 -6.63 11.17 -11.03
CA LYS A 44 -7.27 12.46 -10.78
C LYS A 44 -7.24 12.79 -9.28
N PRO A 45 -6.85 14.02 -8.90
CA PRO A 45 -6.87 14.40 -7.51
C PRO A 45 -8.30 14.58 -7.02
N ILE A 46 -8.52 14.30 -5.74
CA ILE A 46 -9.83 14.47 -5.10
C ILE A 46 -9.66 14.73 -3.60
N HIS A 47 -10.56 15.53 -3.05
CA HIS A 47 -10.64 15.80 -1.62
C HIS A 47 -12.01 15.43 -1.10
N PHE A 48 -12.08 14.50 -0.15
CA PHE A 48 -13.27 14.23 0.64
C PHE A 48 -13.10 14.80 2.04
N ASN A 49 -14.06 15.61 2.49
CA ASN A 49 -14.13 16.07 3.87
C ASN A 49 -15.37 15.50 4.55
N PHE A 50 -15.22 15.08 5.80
CA PHE A 50 -16.32 14.69 6.67
C PHE A 50 -16.46 15.67 7.83
N GLN A 51 -17.67 16.09 8.16
CA GLN A 51 -17.89 16.94 9.33
C GLN A 51 -17.98 16.08 10.60
N ASN A 52 -16.88 15.94 11.32
CA ASN A 52 -16.74 15.21 12.60
C ASN A 52 -16.96 13.69 12.54
N SER A 53 -16.68 13.01 11.41
CA SER A 53 -16.84 11.55 11.27
C SER A 53 -15.52 10.78 11.28
N LYS A 54 -14.87 10.67 12.45
CA LYS A 54 -13.56 9.99 12.59
C LYS A 54 -13.61 8.51 12.24
N GLU A 55 -14.70 7.83 12.59
CA GLU A 55 -14.84 6.39 12.36
C GLU A 55 -14.97 6.06 10.87
N THR A 56 -15.75 6.85 10.13
CA THR A 56 -15.86 6.75 8.66
C THR A 56 -14.50 6.94 8.00
N THR A 57 -13.76 7.99 8.38
CA THR A 57 -12.41 8.24 7.84
C THR A 57 -11.46 7.07 8.11
N LEU A 58 -11.48 6.52 9.33
CA LEU A 58 -10.64 5.39 9.70
C LEU A 58 -11.00 4.11 8.93
N GLU A 59 -12.28 3.84 8.73
CA GLU A 59 -12.74 2.71 7.94
C GLU A 59 -12.28 2.84 6.48
N ILE A 60 -12.55 3.98 5.84
CA ILE A 60 -12.09 4.28 4.47
C ILE A 60 -10.57 4.08 4.37
N ALA A 61 -9.80 4.56 5.34
CA ALA A 61 -8.35 4.41 5.34
C ALA A 61 -7.89 2.95 5.31
N LYS A 62 -8.54 2.09 6.11
CA LYS A 62 -8.24 0.65 6.15
C LYS A 62 -8.56 -0.04 4.84
N HIS A 63 -9.67 0.31 4.19
CA HIS A 63 -10.02 -0.23 2.88
C HIS A 63 -9.07 0.25 1.80
N LEU A 64 -8.76 1.55 1.76
CA LEU A 64 -7.81 2.10 0.79
C LEU A 64 -6.41 1.49 0.92
N PHE A 65 -5.98 1.15 2.15
CA PHE A 65 -4.72 0.45 2.36
C PHE A 65 -4.68 -0.91 1.63
N ILE A 66 -5.73 -1.71 1.75
CA ILE A 66 -5.81 -3.03 1.08
C ILE A 66 -5.95 -2.87 -0.43
N GLU A 67 -6.82 -1.97 -0.90
CA GLU A 67 -7.06 -1.71 -2.32
C GLU A 67 -5.80 -1.23 -3.04
N CYS A 68 -5.08 -0.26 -2.45
CA CYS A 68 -3.84 0.25 -3.03
C CYS A 68 -2.73 -0.81 -2.98
N ALA A 69 -2.62 -1.58 -1.89
CA ALA A 69 -1.64 -2.66 -1.80
C ALA A 69 -1.87 -3.73 -2.86
N SER A 70 -3.13 -4.11 -3.10
CA SER A 70 -3.54 -5.01 -4.18
C SER A 70 -3.16 -4.48 -5.55
N ASP A 71 -3.48 -3.23 -5.86
CA ASP A 71 -3.14 -2.64 -7.17
C ASP A 71 -1.63 -2.62 -7.41
N ILE A 72 -0.83 -2.19 -6.42
CA ILE A 72 0.62 -2.20 -6.56
C ILE A 72 1.15 -3.63 -6.74
N TYR A 73 0.64 -4.60 -5.96
CA TYR A 73 1.06 -5.99 -6.02
C TYR A 73 0.80 -6.63 -7.39
N LEU A 74 -0.34 -6.31 -8.01
CA LEU A 74 -0.74 -6.90 -9.30
C LEU A 74 -0.16 -6.17 -10.51
N ASN A 75 -0.15 -4.83 -10.47
CA ASN A 75 0.06 -4.00 -11.65
C ASN A 75 1.41 -3.28 -11.67
N HIS A 76 2.12 -3.22 -10.53
CA HIS A 76 3.37 -2.45 -10.38
C HIS A 76 4.48 -3.26 -9.73
N TYR A 77 4.43 -4.59 -9.84
CA TYR A 77 5.55 -5.43 -9.42
C TYR A 77 6.71 -5.34 -10.42
N ASP A 78 7.91 -5.59 -9.92
CA ASP A 78 9.10 -5.79 -10.74
C ASP A 78 9.82 -7.08 -10.33
N LEU A 79 10.67 -7.60 -11.21
CA LEU A 79 11.51 -8.73 -10.90
C LEU A 79 12.69 -8.26 -10.00
N PRO A 80 13.09 -9.05 -9.00
CA PRO A 80 14.13 -8.65 -8.08
C PRO A 80 15.50 -8.54 -8.77
N ASN A 81 16.22 -7.45 -8.54
CA ASN A 81 17.61 -7.30 -8.99
C ASN A 81 18.56 -8.08 -8.08
N LEU A 82 18.74 -9.37 -8.38
CA LEU A 82 19.51 -10.30 -7.57
C LEU A 82 21.02 -10.15 -7.79
N LYS A 83 21.74 -9.99 -6.68
CA LYS A 83 23.19 -9.78 -6.61
C LYS A 83 23.87 -10.82 -5.72
N LYS A 84 25.19 -10.95 -5.90
CA LYS A 84 26.03 -11.73 -4.99
C LYS A 84 25.81 -11.30 -3.54
N GLY A 85 25.65 -12.26 -2.65
CA GLY A 85 25.40 -12.06 -1.22
C GLY A 85 23.91 -11.99 -0.85
N ASN A 86 22.99 -11.85 -1.81
CA ASN A 86 21.57 -11.91 -1.50
C ASN A 86 21.18 -13.30 -0.98
N LYS A 87 20.32 -13.30 0.03
CA LYS A 87 19.74 -14.52 0.59
C LYS A 87 18.39 -14.80 -0.05
N LEU A 88 18.09 -16.07 -0.21
CA LEU A 88 16.92 -16.56 -0.92
C LEU A 88 16.25 -17.65 -0.08
N ARG A 89 14.94 -17.54 0.15
CA ARG A 89 14.13 -18.59 0.75
C ARG A 89 13.59 -19.48 -0.36
N ASP A 90 13.86 -20.78 -0.26
CA ASP A 90 13.23 -21.76 -1.14
C ASP A 90 11.72 -21.83 -0.86
N ASN A 91 10.92 -21.65 -1.91
CA ASN A 91 9.47 -21.63 -1.85
C ASN A 91 8.85 -23.01 -2.13
N ARG A 92 9.66 -23.97 -2.59
CA ARG A 92 9.22 -25.34 -2.90
C ARG A 92 8.91 -26.10 -1.61
N LYS A 93 7.98 -27.06 -1.71
CA LYS A 93 7.71 -28.02 -0.64
C LYS A 93 8.76 -29.13 -0.70
N HIS A 94 9.53 -29.26 0.36
CA HIS A 94 10.50 -30.35 0.54
C HIS A 94 9.87 -31.50 1.33
N LEU A 95 10.32 -32.72 1.05
CA LEU A 95 9.80 -33.94 1.70
C LEU A 95 10.07 -33.98 3.20
N ASP A 96 11.15 -33.34 3.65
CA ASP A 96 11.50 -33.21 5.07
C ASP A 96 10.67 -32.15 5.80
N GLY A 97 9.77 -31.47 5.08
CA GLY A 97 8.93 -30.37 5.59
C GLY A 97 9.72 -29.11 5.95
N LYS A 98 11.03 -29.07 5.73
CA LYS A 98 11.89 -27.93 6.08
C LYS A 98 11.98 -26.97 4.91
N LYS A 99 12.17 -25.69 5.25
CA LYS A 99 12.53 -24.68 4.26
C LYS A 99 14.02 -24.42 4.31
N HIS A 100 14.60 -24.28 3.13
CA HIS A 100 16.02 -24.07 2.92
C HIS A 100 16.27 -22.60 2.56
N ASP A 101 17.31 -22.04 3.16
CA ASP A 101 17.80 -20.71 2.82
C ASP A 101 19.09 -20.87 2.02
N PHE A 102 19.18 -20.12 0.93
CA PHE A 102 20.33 -20.11 0.04
C PHE A 102 20.96 -18.73 0.02
N ILE A 103 22.24 -18.66 -0.34
CA ILE A 103 22.93 -17.41 -0.63
C ILE A 103 23.52 -17.45 -2.04
N ILE A 104 23.39 -16.36 -2.79
CA ILE A 104 24.03 -16.22 -4.10
C ILE A 104 25.53 -15.99 -3.91
N LYS A 105 26.36 -16.94 -4.33
CA LYS A 105 27.84 -16.85 -4.22
C LYS A 105 28.48 -16.16 -5.40
N SER A 106 27.95 -16.36 -6.61
CA SER A 106 28.44 -15.75 -7.83
C SER A 106 27.37 -15.77 -8.92
N ILE A 107 27.55 -14.90 -9.92
CA ILE A 107 26.73 -14.82 -11.12
C ILE A 107 27.70 -14.84 -12.29
N VAL A 108 27.62 -15.85 -13.15
CA VAL A 108 28.55 -16.05 -14.28
C VAL A 108 27.72 -16.41 -15.51
N ASN A 109 27.83 -15.63 -16.58
CA ASN A 109 27.13 -15.86 -17.85
C ASN A 109 25.61 -16.06 -17.68
N GLY A 110 24.96 -15.28 -16.81
CA GLY A 110 23.52 -15.37 -16.53
C GLY A 110 23.09 -16.55 -15.64
N LEU A 111 24.04 -17.36 -15.17
CA LEU A 111 23.80 -18.44 -14.22
C LEU A 111 24.12 -18.01 -12.79
N TYR A 112 23.19 -18.31 -11.88
CA TYR A 112 23.30 -18.00 -10.46
C TYR A 112 23.81 -19.24 -9.72
N TRP A 113 24.95 -19.09 -9.05
CA TRP A 113 25.51 -20.12 -8.18
C TRP A 113 25.00 -19.88 -6.76
N ILE A 114 24.17 -20.77 -6.26
CA ILE A 114 23.56 -20.68 -4.94
C ILE A 114 24.08 -21.78 -4.03
N GLU A 115 24.25 -21.44 -2.75
CA GLU A 115 24.70 -22.37 -1.71
C GLU A 115 23.68 -22.38 -0.56
N ASP A 116 23.24 -23.56 -0.16
CA ASP A 116 22.40 -23.75 1.02
C ASP A 116 23.19 -23.35 2.27
N ILE A 117 22.62 -22.43 3.05
CA ILE A 117 23.28 -21.81 4.21
C ILE A 117 23.53 -22.82 5.34
N LYS A 118 22.74 -23.90 5.44
CA LYS A 118 22.85 -24.88 6.53
C LYS A 118 23.76 -26.05 6.19
N ASN A 119 23.61 -26.64 5.00
CA ASN A 119 24.33 -27.87 4.65
C ASN A 119 25.45 -27.65 3.60
N GLY A 120 25.58 -26.43 3.06
CA GLY A 120 26.62 -26.10 2.07
C GLY A 120 26.39 -26.70 0.68
N ALA A 121 25.22 -27.28 0.41
CA ALA A 121 24.90 -27.84 -0.89
C ALA A 121 24.87 -26.73 -1.95
N LYS A 122 25.59 -26.96 -3.05
CA LYS A 122 25.72 -25.99 -4.14
C LYS A 122 24.86 -26.40 -5.32
N SER A 123 24.25 -25.42 -5.97
CA SER A 123 23.52 -25.63 -7.21
C SER A 123 23.63 -24.42 -8.12
N THR A 124 23.36 -24.64 -9.40
CA THR A 124 23.39 -23.61 -10.44
C THR A 124 22.01 -23.52 -11.06
N ILE A 125 21.51 -22.30 -11.25
CA ILE A 125 20.16 -22.06 -11.72
C ILE A 125 20.08 -20.78 -12.58
N LYS A 126 19.22 -20.79 -13.59
CA LYS A 126 18.92 -19.61 -14.41
C LYS A 126 18.04 -18.63 -13.64
N TYR A 127 18.14 -17.35 -13.98
CA TYR A 127 17.37 -16.28 -13.34
C TYR A 127 15.85 -16.56 -13.31
N ASP A 128 15.26 -16.93 -14.45
CA ASP A 128 13.81 -17.16 -14.55
C ASP A 128 13.32 -18.28 -13.64
N GLU A 129 14.09 -19.35 -13.49
CA GLU A 129 13.74 -20.41 -12.55
C GLU A 129 13.97 -19.99 -11.10
N LEU A 130 14.98 -19.15 -10.87
CA LEU A 130 15.34 -18.66 -9.54
C LEU A 130 14.21 -17.80 -8.97
N VAL A 131 13.69 -16.83 -9.74
CA VAL A 131 12.59 -15.95 -9.27
C VAL A 131 11.28 -16.71 -9.04
N LYS A 132 11.01 -17.78 -9.81
CA LYS A 132 9.82 -18.63 -9.61
C LYS A 132 9.92 -19.51 -8.36
N LYS A 133 11.10 -20.08 -8.10
CA LYS A 133 11.31 -21.08 -7.04
C LYS A 133 11.73 -20.46 -5.70
N PHE A 134 12.27 -19.25 -5.70
CA PHE A 134 12.86 -18.63 -4.52
C PHE A 134 12.34 -17.21 -4.27
N ILE A 135 12.31 -16.82 -3.00
CA ILE A 135 11.89 -15.50 -2.54
C ILE A 135 13.11 -14.78 -1.96
N PRO A 136 13.48 -13.60 -2.45
CA PRO A 136 14.56 -12.82 -1.87
C PRO A 136 14.23 -12.39 -0.44
N ILE A 137 15.19 -12.52 0.48
CA ILE A 137 15.01 -12.16 1.89
C ILE A 137 16.19 -11.32 2.39
N GLY A 138 15.90 -10.24 3.11
CA GLY A 138 16.90 -9.37 3.73
C GLY A 138 17.35 -9.89 5.10
N GLN A 139 16.40 -9.94 6.05
CA GLN A 139 16.62 -10.46 7.40
C GLN A 139 16.05 -11.87 7.59
N GLY A 140 16.51 -12.59 8.61
CA GLY A 140 16.05 -13.95 8.93
C GLY A 140 14.54 -14.01 9.12
N ALA A 141 13.83 -14.46 8.09
CA ALA A 141 12.37 -14.49 8.09
C ALA A 141 11.85 -15.69 8.87
N LYS A 142 10.94 -15.46 9.83
CA LYS A 142 10.12 -16.55 10.37
C LYS A 142 9.25 -17.10 9.24
N GLN A 143 9.16 -18.42 9.12
CA GLN A 143 8.40 -19.09 8.07
C GLN A 143 6.94 -18.62 7.97
N GLY A 144 6.29 -18.45 9.12
CA GLY A 144 4.89 -18.00 9.18
C GLY A 144 4.67 -16.62 8.56
N THR A 145 5.67 -15.73 8.59
CA THR A 145 5.54 -14.37 8.05
C THR A 145 5.48 -14.37 6.52
N LEU A 146 6.42 -15.04 5.86
CA LEU A 146 6.42 -15.11 4.39
C LEU A 146 5.23 -15.93 3.84
N GLN A 147 4.83 -16.98 4.57
CA GLN A 147 3.64 -17.74 4.20
C GLN A 147 2.37 -16.90 4.38
N GLY A 148 2.27 -16.10 5.45
CA GLY A 148 1.16 -15.18 5.68
C GLY A 148 1.04 -14.13 4.59
N TYR A 149 2.16 -13.55 4.15
CA TYR A 149 2.20 -12.65 2.99
C TYR A 149 1.66 -13.31 1.72
N LYS A 150 2.18 -14.48 1.35
CA LYS A 150 1.75 -15.19 0.15
C LYS A 150 0.27 -15.56 0.20
N ASN A 151 -0.16 -16.12 1.33
CA ASN A 151 -1.55 -16.55 1.50
C ASN A 151 -2.49 -15.36 1.45
N PHE A 152 -2.12 -14.23 2.06
CA PHE A 152 -2.95 -13.02 2.02
C PHE A 152 -3.28 -12.59 0.59
N PHE A 153 -2.28 -12.44 -0.27
CA PHE A 153 -2.52 -12.03 -1.66
C PHE A 153 -3.15 -13.14 -2.52
N ALA A 154 -2.86 -14.41 -2.22
CA ALA A 154 -3.55 -15.53 -2.87
C ALA A 154 -5.04 -15.56 -2.52
N ASP A 155 -5.39 -15.39 -1.24
CA ASP A 155 -6.77 -15.35 -0.76
C ASP A 155 -7.50 -14.11 -1.31
N LEU A 156 -6.80 -12.98 -1.42
CA LEU A 156 -7.33 -11.71 -1.95
C LEU A 156 -7.64 -11.76 -3.46
N HIS A 157 -6.90 -12.57 -4.22
CA HIS A 157 -7.00 -12.62 -5.69
C HIS A 157 -7.50 -13.96 -6.24
N GLY A 158 -7.74 -14.96 -5.38
CA GLY A 158 -8.25 -16.28 -5.77
C GLY A 158 -7.30 -17.00 -6.74
N ASP A 159 -7.83 -17.40 -7.90
CA ASP A 159 -7.16 -18.24 -8.91
C ASP A 159 -6.06 -17.54 -9.72
N LEU A 160 -5.66 -16.33 -9.33
CA LEU A 160 -4.61 -15.60 -10.03
C LEU A 160 -3.26 -16.29 -9.82
N LYS A 161 -2.92 -17.20 -10.74
CA LYS A 161 -1.65 -17.93 -10.74
C LYS A 161 -0.53 -16.99 -11.18
N GLN A 162 0.11 -16.34 -10.23
CA GLN A 162 1.43 -15.78 -10.46
C GLN A 162 2.49 -16.89 -10.38
N ASP A 163 3.34 -16.96 -11.40
CA ASP A 163 4.45 -17.92 -11.48
C ASP A 163 5.53 -17.67 -10.42
N PHE A 164 5.51 -16.50 -9.80
CA PHE A 164 6.45 -16.08 -8.77
C PHE A 164 5.76 -15.24 -7.70
N THR A 165 6.48 -14.94 -6.61
CA THR A 165 5.97 -14.09 -5.54
C THR A 165 6.60 -12.69 -5.67
N PRO A 166 5.82 -11.65 -6.01
CA PRO A 166 6.31 -10.27 -6.02
C PRO A 166 6.98 -9.90 -4.70
N THR A 167 8.15 -9.27 -4.76
CA THR A 167 8.85 -8.73 -3.59
C THR A 167 9.46 -7.36 -3.84
N ASN A 168 9.34 -6.86 -5.07
CA ASN A 168 9.88 -5.62 -5.56
C ASN A 168 8.78 -4.92 -6.34
N PHE A 169 8.67 -3.60 -6.19
CA PHE A 169 7.58 -2.83 -6.78
C PHE A 169 8.13 -1.56 -7.40
N GLU A 170 7.76 -1.30 -8.66
CA GLU A 170 8.15 -0.10 -9.38
C GLU A 170 7.53 1.15 -8.75
N GLN A 171 6.25 1.06 -8.34
CA GLN A 171 5.51 2.18 -7.76
C GLN A 171 5.05 1.89 -6.34
N LYS A 172 4.85 2.95 -5.57
CA LYS A 172 4.44 2.91 -4.16
C LYS A 172 3.19 3.71 -3.92
N THR A 173 2.44 3.36 -2.87
CA THR A 173 1.43 4.25 -2.29
C THR A 173 1.97 4.86 -1.00
N VAL A 174 1.82 6.18 -0.81
CA VAL A 174 2.25 6.85 0.42
C VAL A 174 1.04 7.36 1.19
N PHE A 175 0.99 7.05 2.48
CA PHE A 175 -0.03 7.52 3.40
C PHE A 175 0.59 8.57 4.33
N ILE A 176 0.10 9.80 4.22
CA ILE A 176 0.44 10.89 5.14
C ILE A 176 -0.65 10.93 6.19
N ALA A 177 -0.34 10.38 7.36
CA ALA A 177 -1.31 10.18 8.43
C ALA A 177 -0.60 10.05 9.78
N LYS A 178 -1.33 10.34 10.85
CA LYS A 178 -0.86 10.09 12.21
C LYS A 178 -0.49 8.61 12.39
N LYS A 179 0.54 8.34 13.20
CA LYS A 179 1.01 6.97 13.52
C LYS A 179 -0.10 6.04 14.02
N THR A 180 -1.12 6.58 14.69
CA THR A 180 -2.28 5.81 15.16
C THR A 180 -3.02 5.11 14.02
N LEU A 181 -3.09 5.70 12.82
CA LEU A 181 -3.67 5.03 11.66
C LEU A 181 -2.86 3.78 11.31
N TRP A 182 -1.54 3.93 11.14
CA TRP A 182 -0.60 2.84 10.87
C TRP A 182 -0.69 1.71 11.90
N ASP A 183 -0.77 2.06 13.19
CA ASP A 183 -0.88 1.08 14.27
C ASP A 183 -2.22 0.34 14.28
N SER A 184 -3.26 0.92 13.68
CA SER A 184 -4.61 0.36 13.62
C SER A 184 -4.94 -0.46 12.37
N LEU A 185 -4.00 -0.54 11.40
CA LEU A 185 -4.24 -1.22 10.13
C LEU A 185 -4.45 -2.73 10.34
N PRO A 186 -5.54 -3.30 9.81
CA PRO A 186 -5.70 -4.75 9.77
C PRO A 186 -4.63 -5.35 8.86
N ASP A 187 -4.18 -6.56 9.18
CA ASP A 187 -3.25 -7.34 8.34
C ASP A 187 -1.93 -6.64 7.98
N ARG A 188 -1.53 -5.60 8.75
CA ARG A 188 -0.26 -4.90 8.58
C ARG A 188 0.91 -5.86 8.46
N ASN A 189 0.94 -6.91 9.28
CA ASN A 189 1.99 -7.94 9.29
C ASN A 189 1.97 -8.90 8.09
N LYS A 190 0.98 -8.79 7.19
CA LYS A 190 0.85 -9.58 5.96
C LYS A 190 1.10 -8.74 4.70
N ILE A 191 0.99 -7.41 4.77
CA ILE A 191 1.23 -6.51 3.65
C ILE A 191 2.59 -5.82 3.85
N PRO A 192 3.55 -5.93 2.91
CA PRO A 192 4.84 -5.23 3.00
C PRO A 192 4.64 -3.71 2.98
N CYS A 193 4.86 -3.07 4.12
CA CYS A 193 4.77 -1.63 4.25
C CYS A 193 5.79 -1.11 5.26
N THR A 194 6.12 0.17 5.18
CA THR A 194 7.14 0.80 6.04
C THR A 194 6.63 2.09 6.67
N TYR A 195 6.74 2.21 7.99
CA TYR A 195 6.55 3.48 8.69
C TYR A 195 7.87 4.26 8.73
N LEU A 196 7.83 5.50 8.27
CA LEU A 196 8.93 6.46 8.29
C LEU A 196 8.68 7.47 9.42
N PRO A 197 9.41 7.35 10.55
CA PRO A 197 9.24 8.22 11.69
C PRO A 197 9.66 9.65 11.39
N ASN A 198 8.97 10.62 12.00
CA ASN A 198 9.43 12.01 12.02
C ASN A 198 10.55 12.16 13.07
N PRO A 199 11.78 12.56 12.68
CA PRO A 199 12.90 12.75 13.61
C PRO A 199 12.59 13.74 14.74
N ASN A 200 11.70 14.71 14.48
CA ASN A 200 11.36 15.79 15.41
C ASN A 200 10.31 15.39 16.46
N GLU A 201 9.68 14.22 16.33
CA GLU A 201 8.61 13.75 17.23
C GLU A 201 9.12 12.83 18.36
N GLY A 202 10.45 12.74 18.56
CA GLY A 202 11.05 11.88 19.59
C GLY A 202 10.83 10.38 19.38
N CYS A 203 10.24 9.98 18.25
CA CYS A 203 10.14 8.58 17.83
C CYS A 203 11.51 8.07 17.41
N GLY A 204 11.75 6.77 17.57
CA GLY A 204 13.00 6.14 17.09
C GLY A 204 13.28 6.51 15.63
N LEU A 205 14.53 6.81 15.31
CA LEU A 205 14.93 7.37 14.01
C LEU A 205 14.82 6.37 12.84
N ASN A 206 14.65 5.09 13.15
CA ASN A 206 14.76 4.02 12.16
C ASN A 206 13.40 3.68 11.54
N PRO A 207 13.32 3.55 10.20
CA PRO A 207 12.15 3.01 9.52
C PRO A 207 11.70 1.68 10.13
N THR A 208 10.39 1.53 10.32
CA THR A 208 9.80 0.30 10.87
C THR A 208 9.05 -0.44 9.76
N LYS A 209 9.58 -1.59 9.34
CA LYS A 209 8.96 -2.48 8.35
C LYS A 209 7.91 -3.38 9.00
N SER A 210 6.79 -3.58 8.33
CA SER A 210 5.79 -4.56 8.75
C SER A 210 6.25 -6.01 8.55
N ILE A 211 7.03 -6.25 7.50
CA ILE A 211 7.68 -7.53 7.18
C ILE A 211 9.18 -7.28 6.99
N PRO A 212 10.00 -7.37 8.06
CA PRO A 212 11.44 -7.10 7.98
C PRO A 212 12.23 -8.02 7.04
N ALA A 213 11.66 -9.18 6.73
CA ALA A 213 12.22 -10.14 5.78
C ALA A 213 12.24 -9.63 4.33
N LEU A 214 11.34 -8.70 3.98
CA LEU A 214 11.22 -8.18 2.62
C LEU A 214 11.93 -6.83 2.54
N ASP A 215 12.77 -6.69 1.52
CA ASP A 215 13.59 -5.49 1.35
C ASP A 215 12.77 -4.30 0.87
N ASP A 216 11.76 -4.56 0.06
CA ASP A 216 10.87 -3.54 -0.51
C ASP A 216 9.50 -3.49 0.19
N SER A 217 8.74 -2.42 -0.08
CA SER A 217 7.40 -2.18 0.44
C SER A 217 6.43 -1.78 -0.68
N LEU A 218 5.16 -2.14 -0.51
CA LEU A 218 4.04 -1.68 -1.35
C LEU A 218 3.62 -0.25 -0.98
N ALA A 219 3.72 0.05 0.32
CA ALA A 219 3.26 1.32 0.88
C ALA A 219 4.18 1.88 1.95
N TYR A 220 4.21 3.21 2.04
CA TYR A 220 4.90 3.94 3.10
C TYR A 220 3.92 4.77 3.92
N PHE A 221 4.22 4.93 5.21
CA PHE A 221 3.43 5.75 6.13
C PHE A 221 4.32 6.77 6.81
N THR A 222 3.85 8.00 6.93
CA THR A 222 4.54 9.05 7.69
C THR A 222 3.56 10.08 8.22
N SER A 223 3.88 10.73 9.35
CA SER A 223 3.05 11.78 9.93
C SER A 223 3.18 13.12 9.22
N LYS A 224 4.26 13.35 8.46
CA LYS A 224 4.60 14.65 7.87
C LYS A 224 4.96 14.54 6.40
N TYR A 225 4.52 15.52 5.60
CA TYR A 225 4.86 15.56 4.19
C TYR A 225 6.36 15.72 3.93
N GLU A 226 7.06 16.50 4.75
CA GLU A 226 8.51 16.71 4.62
C GLU A 226 9.32 15.40 4.70
N VAL A 227 8.84 14.43 5.48
CA VAL A 227 9.46 13.11 5.60
C VAL A 227 9.23 12.32 4.31
N CYS A 228 8.01 12.35 3.76
CA CYS A 228 7.72 11.77 2.44
C CYS A 228 8.61 12.38 1.35
N TYR A 229 8.69 13.72 1.30
CA TYR A 229 9.50 14.44 0.33
C TYR A 229 10.97 14.00 0.39
N SER A 230 11.59 14.04 1.57
CA SER A 230 13.02 13.76 1.77
C SER A 230 13.40 12.27 1.68
N ASN A 231 12.51 11.36 2.10
CA ASN A 231 12.84 9.93 2.19
C ASN A 231 12.30 9.08 1.04
N ILE A 232 11.35 9.60 0.27
CA ILE A 232 10.71 8.87 -0.83
C ILE A 232 10.94 9.65 -2.12
N LEU A 233 10.36 10.84 -2.25
CA LEU A 233 10.32 11.58 -3.52
C LEU A 233 11.73 11.97 -4.02
N THR A 234 12.58 12.50 -3.15
CA THR A 234 13.95 12.90 -3.53
C THR A 234 14.93 11.74 -3.66
N LYS A 235 14.52 10.51 -3.33
CA LYS A 235 15.33 9.29 -3.53
C LYS A 235 14.95 8.53 -4.81
N ASP A 236 14.20 9.19 -5.70
CA ASP A 236 13.72 8.65 -6.97
C ASP A 236 12.81 7.41 -6.83
N GLU A 237 12.21 7.20 -5.66
CA GLU A 237 11.14 6.21 -5.48
C GLU A 237 9.89 6.71 -6.21
N LYS A 238 9.37 5.92 -7.17
CA LYS A 238 8.17 6.31 -7.92
C LYS A 238 6.95 6.10 -7.04
N VAL A 239 6.17 7.17 -6.88
CA VAL A 239 4.92 7.14 -6.11
C VAL A 239 3.75 7.20 -7.07
N LYS A 240 2.86 6.20 -7.01
CA LYS A 240 1.62 6.20 -7.76
C LYS A 240 0.64 7.24 -7.21
N THR A 241 0.43 7.18 -5.90
CA THR A 241 -0.54 8.03 -5.20
C THR A 241 -0.05 8.35 -3.79
N ILE A 242 -0.22 9.62 -3.40
CA ILE A 242 -0.15 10.08 -2.01
C ILE A 242 -1.58 10.27 -1.49
N ILE A 243 -1.88 9.64 -0.36
CA ILE A 243 -3.16 9.77 0.34
C ILE A 243 -2.92 10.47 1.68
N VAL A 244 -3.59 11.60 1.90
CA VAL A 244 -3.43 12.44 3.09
C VAL A 244 -4.67 12.29 3.98
N PHE A 245 -4.47 11.99 5.27
CA PHE A 245 -5.54 11.77 6.25
C PHE A 245 -5.46 12.74 7.41
N ASP A 246 -6.42 13.66 7.52
CA ASP A 246 -6.63 14.54 8.68
C ASP A 246 -5.38 15.32 9.16
N THR A 247 -4.38 15.50 8.30
CA THR A 247 -3.10 16.16 8.61
C THR A 247 -2.61 17.02 7.46
N GLU A 248 -1.69 17.95 7.75
CA GLU A 248 -0.88 18.68 6.75
C GLU A 248 -1.70 19.45 5.69
N ALA A 249 -2.86 19.98 6.07
CA ALA A 249 -3.71 20.74 5.15
C ALA A 249 -3.02 22.03 4.63
N ASP A 250 -2.13 22.61 5.43
CA ASP A 250 -1.27 23.74 5.06
C ASP A 250 -0.22 23.39 4.00
N LYS A 251 0.02 22.10 3.74
CA LYS A 251 0.99 21.61 2.76
C LYS A 251 0.38 21.19 1.43
N ILE A 252 -0.95 21.28 1.27
CA ILE A 252 -1.64 20.85 0.05
C ILE A 252 -1.10 21.56 -1.20
N GLU A 253 -0.86 22.88 -1.13
CA GLU A 253 -0.28 23.64 -2.25
C GLU A 253 1.11 23.14 -2.65
N GLN A 254 1.95 22.85 -1.65
CA GLN A 254 3.28 22.28 -1.89
C GLN A 254 3.17 20.90 -2.55
N MET A 255 2.28 20.04 -2.05
CA MET A 255 2.02 18.71 -2.64
C MET A 255 1.55 18.81 -4.09
N LEU A 256 0.73 19.81 -4.43
CA LEU A 256 0.27 20.06 -5.81
C LEU A 256 1.40 20.50 -6.75
N GLN A 257 2.32 21.34 -6.27
CA GLN A 257 3.49 21.72 -7.04
C GLN A 257 4.39 20.50 -7.29
N ASP A 258 4.69 19.75 -6.23
CA ASP A 258 5.51 18.55 -6.29
C ASP A 258 4.88 17.45 -7.14
N ARG A 259 3.55 17.35 -7.17
CA ARG A 259 2.80 16.44 -8.04
C ARG A 259 3.22 16.57 -9.51
N THR A 260 3.44 17.79 -9.99
CA THR A 260 3.84 18.04 -11.38
C THR A 260 5.24 17.50 -11.67
N ARG A 261 6.13 17.57 -10.69
CA ARG A 261 7.52 17.10 -10.78
C ARG A 261 7.63 15.58 -10.66
N PHE A 262 6.99 15.01 -9.63
CA PHE A 262 7.12 13.59 -9.26
C PHE A 262 6.02 12.70 -9.86
N LYS A 263 5.02 13.29 -10.53
CA LYS A 263 3.98 12.61 -11.31
C LYS A 263 3.09 11.63 -10.52
N PHE A 264 2.89 11.88 -9.22
CA PHE A 264 1.96 11.09 -8.41
C PHE A 264 0.49 11.58 -8.54
N ASN A 265 -0.47 10.82 -8.05
CA ASN A 265 -1.83 11.28 -7.78
C ASN A 265 -1.98 11.75 -6.32
N LEU A 266 -2.90 12.66 -6.03
CA LEU A 266 -3.13 13.20 -4.68
C LEU A 266 -4.59 12.99 -4.25
N ILE A 267 -4.78 12.26 -3.16
CA ILE A 267 -6.10 12.01 -2.55
C ILE A 267 -6.07 12.56 -1.14
N ILE A 268 -7.04 13.40 -0.80
CA ILE A 268 -7.13 14.03 0.51
C ILE A 268 -8.40 13.57 1.18
N ILE A 269 -8.30 13.11 2.42
CA ILE A 269 -9.41 12.74 3.26
C ILE A 269 -9.25 13.52 4.56
N SER A 270 -10.18 14.44 4.80
CA SER A 270 -10.14 15.30 5.98
C SER A 270 -11.41 15.20 6.82
N ASN A 271 -11.29 15.64 8.07
CA ASN A 271 -12.34 15.63 9.05
C ASN A 271 -12.41 17.00 9.74
N SER A 272 -12.70 18.04 8.95
CA SER A 272 -12.75 19.43 9.40
C SER A 272 -14.16 19.97 9.30
N ALA A 273 -14.55 20.86 10.23
CA ALA A 273 -15.79 21.63 10.07
C ALA A 273 -15.70 22.58 8.85
N SER A 274 -14.50 23.10 8.58
CA SER A 274 -14.20 24.02 7.49
C SER A 274 -12.98 23.49 6.72
N PRO A 275 -13.18 22.61 5.71
CA PRO A 275 -12.06 22.09 4.92
C PRO A 275 -11.37 23.21 4.13
N ILE A 276 -10.04 23.16 4.06
CA ILE A 276 -9.27 24.02 3.16
C ILE A 276 -9.57 23.56 1.74
N LYS A 277 -10.20 24.43 0.94
CA LYS A 277 -10.53 24.15 -0.46
C LYS A 277 -9.42 24.68 -1.36
N ASN A 278 -9.06 23.89 -2.36
CA ASN A 278 -8.16 24.29 -3.43
C ASN A 278 -8.91 24.22 -4.76
N GLN A 279 -8.79 25.22 -5.63
CA GLN A 279 -9.49 25.23 -6.91
C GLN A 279 -9.08 24.08 -7.85
N SER A 280 -7.85 23.58 -7.69
CA SER A 280 -7.28 22.50 -8.51
C SER A 280 -7.69 21.10 -8.04
N ILE A 281 -8.31 20.96 -6.87
CA ILE A 281 -8.75 19.68 -6.31
C ILE A 281 -10.24 19.78 -6.00
N PRO A 282 -11.11 19.04 -6.72
CA PRO A 282 -12.52 18.98 -6.37
C PRO A 282 -12.68 18.49 -4.93
N CYS A 283 -13.44 19.25 -4.13
CA CYS A 283 -13.68 18.99 -2.72
C CYS A 283 -15.15 18.61 -2.50
N TRP A 284 -15.39 17.36 -2.12
CA TRP A 284 -16.68 16.89 -1.64
C TRP A 284 -16.73 17.02 -0.12
N ASN A 285 -17.67 17.81 0.38
CA ASN A 285 -17.87 17.99 1.81
C ASN A 285 -19.12 17.25 2.27
N TRP A 286 -18.96 16.09 2.91
CA TRP A 286 -20.04 15.32 3.51
C TRP A 286 -20.55 16.00 4.78
N PHE A 287 -21.79 16.46 4.72
CA PHE A 287 -22.56 16.93 5.86
C PHE A 287 -23.19 15.74 6.60
N LYS A 288 -23.47 15.93 7.90
CA LYS A 288 -24.01 14.87 8.76
C LYS A 288 -25.30 14.27 8.18
N GLU A 289 -26.19 15.12 7.70
CA GLU A 289 -27.50 14.71 7.17
C GLU A 289 -27.37 13.93 5.85
N GLU A 290 -26.36 14.21 5.04
CA GLU A 290 -26.08 13.45 3.82
C GLU A 290 -25.56 12.05 4.14
N ILE A 291 -24.67 11.94 5.15
CA ILE A 291 -24.16 10.66 5.65
C ILE A 291 -25.30 9.80 6.16
N GLU A 292 -26.24 10.38 6.90
CA GLU A 292 -27.44 9.67 7.40
C GLU A 292 -28.30 9.15 6.26
N ILE A 293 -28.51 9.95 5.19
CA ILE A 293 -29.27 9.52 4.01
C ILE A 293 -28.57 8.34 3.32
N VAL A 294 -27.28 8.45 3.02
CA VAL A 294 -26.54 7.40 2.31
C VAL A 294 -26.49 6.11 3.12
N ASN A 295 -26.35 6.20 4.45
CA ASN A 295 -26.36 5.04 5.33
C ASN A 295 -27.73 4.37 5.48
N ALA A 296 -28.82 5.05 5.09
CA ALA A 296 -30.17 4.51 5.10
C ALA A 296 -30.62 3.90 3.77
N LEU A 297 -29.78 3.98 2.72
CA LEU A 297 -29.98 3.27 1.44
C LEU A 297 -29.61 1.79 1.58
#